data_AF-A0A367KF85-F1
#
_entry.id   AF-A0A367KF85-F1
#
_cell.length_a   1.000
_cell.length_b   1.000
_cell.length_c   1.000
_cell.angle_alpha   90.00
_cell.angle_beta   90.00
_cell.angle_gamma   90.00
#
_symmetry.space_group_name_H-M   'P 1'
#
loop_
_entity.id
_entity.type
_entity.pdbx_description
1 polymer ?
#
loop_
_entity_poly.entity_id
_entity_poly.type
_entity_poly.pdbx_seq_one_letter_code
_entity_poly.pdbx_strand_id
1 'polypeptide(L)'
;MLLSEINSELLTCIAGHLPLKDLKTFSQVCHRFAIIAHSDAVWKEQLYNTYGVTYKLPEESWKDMYERKSEDPKNYRICPHIGYVNGQILKPYAAKYQQVLNWLPKNLNCTTCGSNCKDSGLCLYIWKGNTRNRCKDCAYSFHKAVEGHGILIRMNVLQLYCFDCNRLLGEMRGDASEAYYVNLLLEALTHDSDKGREAMRNRNRCMQERVLYTEQADRYAVLTKERYYFVDRLWMCSWFLRLCDGKLGEGPVANDSLEDPENPGKLNPHSRPRGSFKGGFSIVTPELWDYLIKTYGLKGGTYTSDDINGPEYKGLRDAIVEWRLN
;
A
#
# COMPACT_ATOMS: atom_id res chain seq x y z
N MET A 1 38.49 29.90 -13.89
CA MET A 1 38.31 28.44 -14.02
C MET A 1 37.59 28.20 -15.33
N LEU A 2 38.25 27.58 -16.30
CA LEU A 2 37.59 27.27 -17.57
C LEU A 2 36.59 26.14 -17.34
N LEU A 3 35.40 26.23 -17.94
CA LEU A 3 34.35 25.20 -17.82
C LEU A 3 34.83 23.82 -18.30
N SER A 4 35.86 23.78 -19.15
CA SER A 4 36.57 22.58 -19.61
C SER A 4 37.47 21.92 -18.54
N GLU A 5 37.83 22.64 -17.48
CA GLU A 5 38.69 22.16 -16.38
C GLU A 5 37.86 21.58 -15.21
N ILE A 6 36.55 21.84 -15.20
CA ILE A 6 35.62 21.31 -14.20
C ILE A 6 35.52 19.79 -14.38
N ASN A 7 35.45 19.02 -13.29
CA ASN A 7 35.29 17.57 -13.35
C ASN A 7 33.88 17.16 -13.82
N SER A 8 33.71 15.88 -14.17
CA SER A 8 32.45 15.39 -14.73
C SER A 8 31.32 15.38 -13.71
N GLU A 9 31.59 15.20 -12.41
CA GLU A 9 30.54 15.25 -11.38
C GLU A 9 29.95 16.66 -11.24
N LEU A 10 30.79 17.69 -11.17
CA LEU A 10 30.32 19.08 -11.09
C LEU A 10 29.60 19.51 -12.37
N LEU A 11 30.07 19.08 -13.55
CA LEU A 11 29.35 19.30 -14.81
C LEU A 11 27.98 18.63 -14.81
N THR A 12 27.85 17.44 -14.19
CA THR A 12 26.58 16.74 -14.05
C THR A 12 25.63 17.52 -13.14
N CYS A 13 26.11 18.03 -12.00
CA CYS A 13 25.31 18.88 -11.11
C CYS A 13 24.86 20.16 -11.83
N ILE A 14 25.76 20.83 -12.56
CA ILE A 14 25.42 22.04 -13.34
C ILE A 14 24.35 21.71 -14.38
N ALA A 15 24.55 20.66 -15.18
CA ALA A 15 23.58 20.21 -16.18
C ALA A 15 22.23 19.82 -15.55
N GLY A 16 22.25 19.24 -14.36
CA GLY A 16 21.08 18.88 -13.56
C GLY A 16 20.23 20.07 -13.07
N HIS A 17 20.76 21.29 -13.12
CA HIS A 17 20.02 22.52 -12.81
C HIS A 17 19.51 23.24 -14.07
N LEU A 18 19.93 22.81 -15.27
CA LEU A 18 19.51 23.45 -16.51
C LEU A 18 18.07 23.04 -16.88
N PRO A 19 17.19 23.97 -17.27
CA PRO A 19 15.97 23.65 -17.98
C PRO A 19 16.24 22.80 -19.23
N LEU A 20 15.27 21.99 -19.68
CA LEU A 20 15.45 21.09 -20.83
C LEU A 20 15.95 21.80 -22.10
N LYS A 21 15.51 23.04 -22.32
CA LYS A 21 15.97 23.86 -23.46
C LYS A 21 17.46 24.17 -23.36
N ASP A 22 17.91 24.57 -22.18
CA ASP A 22 19.30 24.93 -21.93
C ASP A 22 20.21 23.71 -21.84
N LEU A 23 19.68 22.56 -21.36
CA LEU A 23 20.38 21.28 -21.40
C LEU A 23 20.66 20.85 -22.85
N LYS A 24 19.70 21.08 -23.77
CA LYS A 24 19.90 20.84 -25.21
C LYS A 24 20.97 21.75 -25.80
N THR A 25 21.00 23.02 -25.42
CA THR A 25 22.07 23.93 -25.86
C THR A 25 23.42 23.52 -25.28
N PHE A 26 23.46 23.15 -23.99
CA PHE A 26 24.65 22.64 -23.31
C PHE A 26 25.23 21.42 -24.03
N SER A 27 24.38 20.47 -24.46
CA SER A 27 24.83 19.27 -25.18
C SER A 27 25.45 19.56 -26.54
N GLN A 28 25.17 20.73 -27.14
CA GLN A 28 25.67 21.11 -28.47
C GLN A 28 27.02 21.85 -28.41
N VAL A 29 27.49 22.27 -27.23
CA VAL A 29 28.72 23.08 -27.10
C VAL A 29 29.97 22.27 -27.46
N CYS A 30 30.12 21.07 -26.92
CA CYS A 30 31.26 20.19 -27.20
C CYS A 30 30.93 18.72 -26.91
N HIS A 31 31.75 17.81 -27.43
CA HIS A 31 31.57 16.36 -27.23
C HIS A 31 31.49 15.96 -25.75
N ARG A 32 32.29 16.57 -24.88
CA ARG A 32 32.27 16.30 -23.44
C ARG A 32 30.91 16.66 -22.82
N PHE A 33 30.33 17.80 -23.18
CA PHE A 33 29.04 18.23 -22.66
C PHE A 33 27.90 17.40 -23.24
N ALA A 34 28.03 16.97 -24.50
CA ALA A 34 27.11 16.01 -25.10
C ALA A 34 27.06 14.72 -24.28
N ILE A 35 28.21 14.13 -23.92
CA ILE A 35 28.25 12.92 -23.08
C ILE A 35 27.58 13.17 -21.72
N ILE A 36 27.88 14.28 -21.06
CA ILE A 36 27.28 14.62 -19.77
C ILE A 36 25.76 14.75 -19.90
N ALA A 37 25.26 15.54 -20.85
CA ALA A 37 23.83 15.79 -21.01
C ALA A 37 23.00 14.53 -21.32
N HIS A 38 23.60 13.53 -21.98
CA HIS A 38 22.95 12.25 -22.28
C HIS A 38 23.16 11.20 -21.18
N SER A 39 23.93 11.51 -20.14
CA SER A 39 24.13 10.62 -19.00
C SER A 39 22.87 10.53 -18.14
N ASP A 40 22.53 9.31 -17.70
CA ASP A 40 21.41 9.07 -16.78
C ASP A 40 21.61 9.78 -15.43
N ALA A 41 22.87 10.09 -15.06
CA ALA A 41 23.18 10.85 -13.86
C ALA A 41 22.65 12.30 -13.90
N VAL A 42 22.59 12.94 -15.08
CA VAL A 42 21.99 14.28 -15.21
C VAL A 42 20.50 14.22 -14.96
N TRP A 43 19.82 13.20 -15.46
CA TRP A 43 18.39 13.01 -15.23
C TRP A 43 18.06 12.72 -13.77
N LYS A 44 18.94 12.01 -13.05
CA LYS A 44 18.85 11.86 -11.59
C LYS A 44 18.90 13.22 -10.89
N GLU A 45 19.88 14.06 -11.23
CA GLU A 45 20.01 15.39 -10.64
C GLU A 45 18.80 16.27 -11.00
N GLN A 46 18.35 16.25 -12.25
CA GLN A 46 17.14 16.99 -12.66
C GLN A 46 15.89 16.54 -11.92
N LEU A 47 15.69 15.23 -11.75
CA LEU A 47 14.55 14.67 -11.04
C LEU A 47 14.56 15.10 -9.56
N TYR A 48 15.72 15.06 -8.92
CA TYR A 48 15.89 15.56 -7.56
C TYR A 48 15.65 17.07 -7.45
N ASN A 49 16.27 17.87 -8.33
CA ASN A 49 16.15 19.33 -8.28
C ASN A 49 14.74 19.83 -8.62
N THR A 50 14.03 19.14 -9.51
CA THR A 50 12.68 19.55 -9.97
C THR A 50 11.59 19.00 -9.05
N TYR A 51 11.72 17.75 -8.61
CA TYR A 51 10.64 17.02 -7.93
C TYR A 51 11.00 16.47 -6.55
N GLY A 52 12.28 16.51 -6.14
CA GLY A 52 12.75 15.97 -4.86
C GLY A 52 12.83 14.45 -4.78
N VAL A 53 12.74 13.73 -5.91
CA VAL A 53 12.72 12.26 -5.93
C VAL A 53 14.15 11.72 -6.01
N THR A 54 14.47 10.75 -5.15
CA THR A 54 15.82 10.17 -5.00
C THR A 54 15.88 8.65 -5.16
N TYR A 55 14.78 8.04 -5.59
CA TYR A 55 14.64 6.60 -5.74
C TYR A 55 13.97 6.28 -7.09
N LYS A 56 14.22 5.08 -7.62
CA LYS A 56 13.62 4.54 -8.84
C LYS A 56 13.59 3.01 -8.78
N LEU A 57 12.95 2.35 -9.74
CA LEU A 57 13.14 0.91 -9.94
C LEU A 57 14.59 0.61 -10.41
N PRO A 58 15.17 -0.54 -10.07
CA PRO A 58 16.50 -0.92 -10.55
C PRO A 58 16.61 -0.93 -12.08
N GLU A 59 15.56 -1.40 -12.76
CA GLU A 59 15.50 -1.64 -14.21
C GLU A 59 15.08 -0.39 -15.01
N GLU A 60 14.52 0.64 -14.35
CA GLU A 60 14.07 1.89 -14.96
C GLU A 60 15.24 2.88 -15.09
N SER A 61 15.35 3.69 -16.15
CA SER A 61 16.33 4.78 -16.19
C SER A 61 15.85 6.01 -15.42
N TRP A 62 16.75 6.86 -14.93
CA TRP A 62 16.34 8.15 -14.32
C TRP A 62 15.63 9.05 -15.32
N LYS A 63 16.01 8.96 -16.60
CA LYS A 63 15.32 9.66 -17.69
C LYS A 63 13.85 9.24 -17.83
N ASP A 64 13.56 7.95 -17.89
CA ASP A 64 12.19 7.44 -18.02
C ASP A 64 11.33 7.89 -16.82
N MET A 65 11.90 7.84 -15.62
CA MET A 65 11.23 8.31 -14.42
C MET A 65 10.97 9.83 -14.45
N TYR A 66 11.92 10.62 -14.97
CA TYR A 66 11.76 12.06 -15.14
C TYR A 66 10.65 12.40 -16.13
N GLU A 67 10.62 11.73 -17.29
CA GLU A 67 9.59 11.92 -18.31
C GLU A 67 8.20 11.61 -17.73
N ARG A 68 8.05 10.46 -17.08
CA ARG A 68 6.81 10.03 -16.43
C ARG A 68 6.33 10.99 -15.34
N LYS A 69 7.25 11.53 -14.53
CA LYS A 69 6.92 12.53 -13.51
C LYS A 69 6.57 13.89 -14.11
N SER A 70 7.14 14.22 -15.26
CA SER A 70 6.90 15.48 -15.98
C SER A 70 5.58 15.50 -16.75
N GLU A 71 5.11 14.35 -17.24
CA GLU A 71 3.80 14.22 -17.88
C GLU A 71 2.64 14.44 -16.89
N ASP A 72 2.83 14.05 -15.63
CA ASP A 72 1.86 14.29 -14.56
C ASP A 72 2.55 14.81 -13.28
N PRO A 73 2.91 16.11 -13.23
CA PRO A 73 3.64 16.69 -12.10
C PRO A 73 2.85 16.63 -10.78
N LYS A 74 1.51 16.70 -10.90
CA LYS A 74 0.58 16.63 -9.77
C LYS A 74 0.32 15.19 -9.33
N ASN A 75 0.86 14.19 -10.02
CA ASN A 75 0.64 12.80 -9.67
C ASN A 75 1.20 12.53 -8.27
N TYR A 76 0.29 12.38 -7.31
CA TYR A 76 0.61 12.04 -5.93
C TYR A 76 1.19 10.62 -5.80
N ARG A 77 1.27 9.81 -6.87
CA ARG A 77 1.74 8.41 -6.82
C ARG A 77 3.21 8.22 -6.45
N ILE A 78 4.07 9.20 -6.74
CA ILE A 78 5.49 9.19 -6.39
C ILE A 78 5.73 10.23 -5.29
N CYS A 79 5.96 9.78 -4.05
CA CYS A 79 6.23 10.63 -2.89
C CYS A 79 7.72 11.03 -2.81
N PRO A 80 8.13 12.28 -3.08
CA PRO A 80 9.54 12.66 -2.92
C PRO A 80 10.02 12.61 -1.47
N HIS A 81 9.12 12.81 -0.51
CA HIS A 81 9.44 12.90 0.91
C HIS A 81 10.01 11.60 1.51
N ILE A 82 9.64 10.43 0.96
CA ILE A 82 10.21 9.17 1.45
C ILE A 82 11.70 9.07 1.12
N GLY A 83 12.19 9.81 0.12
CA GLY A 83 13.61 9.88 -0.21
C GLY A 83 14.49 10.42 0.92
N TYR A 84 13.91 11.12 1.91
CA TYR A 84 14.59 11.53 3.14
C TYR A 84 14.76 10.40 4.16
N VAL A 85 14.10 9.25 3.95
CA VAL A 85 14.24 8.05 4.77
C VAL A 85 15.09 7.05 4.02
N ASN A 86 16.24 6.69 4.56
CA ASN A 86 17.15 5.72 3.95
C ASN A 86 17.57 4.63 4.97
N GLY A 87 18.20 3.57 4.46
CA GLY A 87 18.67 2.47 5.28
C GLY A 87 19.61 2.89 6.42
N GLN A 88 20.42 3.94 6.23
CA GLN A 88 21.31 4.44 7.30
C GLN A 88 20.52 5.08 8.45
N ILE A 89 19.45 5.82 8.15
CA ILE A 89 18.56 6.40 9.16
C ILE A 89 17.81 5.29 9.93
N LEU A 90 17.42 4.22 9.23
CA LEU A 90 16.69 3.10 9.83
C LEU A 90 17.57 2.10 10.59
N LYS A 91 18.85 1.97 10.22
CA LYS A 91 19.78 0.97 10.79
C LYS A 91 19.84 0.97 12.32
N PRO A 92 19.92 2.11 13.04
CA PRO A 92 19.89 2.11 14.51
C PRO A 92 18.54 1.68 15.12
N TYR A 93 17.48 1.69 14.31
CA TYR A 93 16.12 1.34 14.73
C TYR A 93 15.74 -0.08 14.39
N ALA A 94 16.52 -0.83 13.60
CA ALA A 94 16.30 -2.26 13.38
C ALA A 94 16.32 -3.02 14.72
N ALA A 95 17.34 -2.80 15.55
CA ALA A 95 17.41 -3.40 16.89
C ALA A 95 16.26 -2.93 17.81
N LYS A 96 15.87 -1.65 17.74
CA LYS A 96 14.73 -1.13 18.53
C LYS A 96 13.40 -1.71 18.06
N TYR A 97 13.22 -1.89 16.76
CA TYR A 97 12.05 -2.54 16.17
C TYR A 97 11.93 -3.97 16.69
N GLN A 98 13.03 -4.73 16.70
CA GLN A 98 13.06 -6.05 17.33
C GLN A 98 12.71 -6.02 18.81
N GLN A 99 13.22 -5.04 19.56
CA GLN A 99 12.87 -4.86 20.97
C GLN A 99 11.36 -4.61 21.12
N VAL A 100 10.77 -3.75 20.30
CA VAL A 100 9.32 -3.50 20.28
C VAL A 100 8.53 -4.79 19.99
N LEU A 101 8.97 -5.60 19.03
CA LEU A 101 8.35 -6.91 18.73
C LEU A 101 8.52 -7.95 19.86
N ASN A 102 9.52 -7.77 20.72
CA ASN A 102 9.81 -8.65 21.85
C ASN A 102 9.28 -8.13 23.20
N TRP A 103 8.84 -6.88 23.26
CA TRP A 103 8.30 -6.31 24.49
C TRP A 103 6.99 -7.00 24.87
N LEU A 104 6.85 -7.21 26.18
CA LEU A 104 5.58 -7.60 26.74
C LEU A 104 4.54 -6.53 26.39
N PRO A 105 3.29 -6.92 26.10
CA PRO A 105 2.22 -5.98 25.77
C PRO A 105 2.08 -4.78 26.71
N LYS A 106 2.29 -4.98 28.02
CA LYS A 106 2.25 -3.94 29.05
C LYS A 106 3.36 -2.86 28.94
N ASN A 107 4.42 -3.13 28.17
CA ASN A 107 5.59 -2.27 28.04
C ASN A 107 5.63 -1.50 26.71
N LEU A 108 4.63 -1.67 25.84
CA LEU A 108 4.53 -0.97 24.54
C LEU A 108 4.07 0.48 24.70
N ASN A 109 4.80 1.29 25.47
CA ASN A 109 4.37 2.65 25.81
C ASN A 109 4.91 3.70 24.84
N CYS A 110 4.10 4.73 24.57
CA CYS A 110 4.53 5.89 23.81
C CYS A 110 5.63 6.65 24.57
N THR A 111 6.75 6.97 23.89
CA THR A 111 7.85 7.75 24.50
C THR A 111 7.50 9.21 24.79
N THR A 112 6.34 9.70 24.31
CA THR A 112 5.89 11.09 24.47
C THR A 112 4.85 11.23 25.57
N CYS A 113 3.73 10.48 25.49
CA CYS A 113 2.63 10.60 26.44
C CYS A 113 2.58 9.46 27.48
N GLY A 114 3.42 8.42 27.35
CA GLY A 114 3.40 7.26 28.25
C GLY A 114 2.23 6.29 28.03
N SER A 115 1.24 6.61 27.18
CA SER A 115 0.11 5.73 26.89
C SER A 115 0.58 4.36 26.38
N ASN A 116 -0.06 3.30 26.86
CA ASN A 116 0.17 1.95 26.35
C ASN A 116 -0.46 1.80 24.95
N CYS A 117 0.35 1.34 24.01
CA CYS A 117 0.02 1.22 22.59
C CYS A 117 -0.01 -0.24 22.12
N LYS A 118 -0.33 -1.21 23.00
CA LYS A 118 -0.43 -2.63 22.62
C LYS A 118 -1.36 -2.82 21.41
N ASP A 119 -2.58 -2.29 21.50
CA ASP A 119 -3.63 -2.59 20.53
C ASP A 119 -3.59 -1.63 19.33
N SER A 120 -3.22 -0.37 19.57
CA SER A 120 -3.09 0.67 18.54
C SER A 120 -1.78 0.58 17.75
N GLY A 121 -0.74 0.01 18.35
CA GLY A 121 0.61 -0.10 17.81
C GLY A 121 1.46 1.15 18.05
N LEU A 122 2.77 0.93 18.20
CA LEU A 122 3.76 2.01 18.20
C LEU A 122 4.15 2.37 16.76
N CYS A 123 4.38 3.67 16.53
CA CYS A 123 4.85 4.20 15.28
C CYS A 123 6.28 4.72 15.41
N LEU A 124 7.11 4.52 14.39
CA LEU A 124 8.39 5.20 14.23
C LEU A 124 8.14 6.46 13.40
N TYR A 125 8.24 7.63 14.02
CA TYR A 125 8.19 8.92 13.33
C TYR A 125 9.60 9.33 12.91
N ILE A 126 9.78 9.79 11.67
CA ILE A 126 11.07 10.17 11.09
C ILE A 126 10.93 11.56 10.45
N TRP A 127 11.72 12.52 10.93
CA TRP A 127 11.86 13.84 10.32
C TRP A 127 13.14 14.56 10.78
N LYS A 128 13.98 15.07 9.87
CA LYS A 128 15.17 15.90 10.16
C LYS A 128 15.96 15.48 11.42
N GLY A 129 16.40 14.22 11.49
CA GLY A 129 17.16 13.69 12.64
C GLY A 129 16.33 13.38 13.90
N ASN A 130 15.04 13.73 13.93
CA ASN A 130 14.09 13.30 14.94
C ASN A 130 13.46 11.96 14.53
N THR A 131 14.07 10.88 15.00
CA THR A 131 13.54 9.53 14.83
C THR A 131 13.14 8.95 16.18
N ARG A 132 11.83 8.81 16.44
CA ARG A 132 11.30 8.41 17.76
C ARG A 132 10.07 7.52 17.67
N ASN A 133 9.93 6.62 18.65
CA ASN A 133 8.75 5.78 18.83
C ASN A 133 7.62 6.58 19.50
N ARG A 134 6.50 6.78 18.82
CA ARG A 134 5.35 7.53 19.33
C ARG A 134 4.05 6.78 19.05
N CYS A 135 2.98 7.08 19.77
CA CYS A 135 1.65 6.71 19.31
C CYS A 135 1.29 7.56 18.08
N LYS A 136 0.27 7.15 17.34
CA LYS A 136 -0.22 7.89 16.16
C LYS A 136 -0.52 9.35 16.51
N ASP A 137 -1.28 9.59 17.58
CA ASP A 137 -1.74 10.94 17.92
C ASP A 137 -0.60 11.89 18.31
N CYS A 138 0.40 11.41 19.06
CA CYS A 138 1.59 12.19 19.37
C CYS A 138 2.44 12.46 18.13
N ALA A 139 2.52 11.53 17.18
CA ALA A 139 3.23 11.76 15.92
C ALA A 139 2.50 12.81 15.07
N TYR A 140 1.18 12.72 14.96
CA TYR A 140 0.33 13.71 14.27
C TYR A 140 0.45 15.09 14.92
N SER A 141 0.36 15.17 16.25
CA SER A 141 0.45 16.43 17.00
C SER A 141 1.83 17.07 16.84
N PHE A 142 2.89 16.27 16.93
CA PHE A 142 4.25 16.75 16.71
C PHE A 142 4.42 17.26 15.28
N HIS A 143 3.98 16.50 14.28
CA HIS A 143 4.06 16.90 12.89
C HIS A 143 3.30 18.21 12.61
N LYS A 144 2.09 18.40 13.16
CA LYS A 144 1.37 19.68 13.04
C LYS A 144 2.12 20.87 13.64
N ALA A 145 2.94 20.63 14.66
CA ALA A 145 3.72 21.67 15.33
C ALA A 145 5.06 21.97 14.63
N VAL A 146 5.50 21.14 13.68
CA VAL A 146 6.74 21.34 12.94
C VAL A 146 6.44 21.37 11.44
N GLU A 147 6.75 22.46 10.76
CA GLU A 147 6.72 22.44 9.30
C GLU A 147 7.74 21.40 8.79
N GLY A 148 7.27 20.43 8.00
CA GLY A 148 8.18 19.40 7.52
C GLY A 148 7.58 18.19 6.86
N HIS A 149 8.46 17.32 6.37
CA HIS A 149 8.14 16.14 5.57
C HIS A 149 8.13 14.84 6.36
N GLY A 150 7.33 14.81 7.42
CA GLY A 150 7.30 13.69 8.35
C GLY A 150 6.88 12.37 7.69
N ILE A 151 7.61 11.29 7.97
CA ILE A 151 7.23 9.92 7.61
C ILE A 151 6.90 9.15 8.89
N LEU A 152 5.77 8.44 8.87
CA LEU A 152 5.32 7.58 9.95
C LEU A 152 5.38 6.12 9.51
N ILE A 153 6.08 5.27 10.25
CA ILE A 153 6.07 3.81 10.06
C ILE A 153 5.26 3.17 11.19
N ARG A 154 4.11 2.57 10.89
CA ARG A 154 3.36 1.75 11.86
C ARG A 154 4.10 0.42 12.03
N MET A 155 4.80 0.24 13.15
CA MET A 155 5.72 -0.89 13.30
C MET A 155 5.00 -2.24 13.38
N ASN A 156 3.79 -2.29 13.94
CA ASN A 156 3.03 -3.54 14.08
C ASN A 156 2.50 -4.11 12.75
N VAL A 157 2.29 -3.26 11.75
CA VAL A 157 1.68 -3.65 10.45
C VAL A 157 2.53 -3.24 9.23
N LEU A 158 3.70 -2.64 9.47
CA LEU A 158 4.66 -2.21 8.45
C LEU A 158 4.04 -1.34 7.35
N GLN A 159 3.18 -0.40 7.76
CA GLN A 159 2.59 0.60 6.88
C GLN A 159 3.33 1.92 7.02
N LEU A 160 3.67 2.55 5.89
CA LEU A 160 4.30 3.86 5.84
C LEU A 160 3.26 4.91 5.45
N TYR A 161 3.28 6.05 6.11
CA TYR A 161 2.42 7.18 5.81
C TYR A 161 3.27 8.45 5.69
N CYS A 162 3.06 9.20 4.62
CA CYS A 162 3.62 10.55 4.48
C CYS A 162 2.54 11.56 4.86
N PHE A 163 2.88 12.45 5.79
CA PHE A 163 1.96 13.48 6.23
C PHE A 163 1.70 14.54 5.14
N ASP A 164 2.71 14.89 4.36
CA ASP A 164 2.63 15.92 3.32
C ASP A 164 1.87 15.44 2.09
N CYS A 165 2.10 14.19 1.68
CA CYS A 165 1.28 13.56 0.64
C CYS A 165 -0.09 13.10 1.16
N ASN A 166 -0.30 13.15 2.48
CA ASN A 166 -1.51 12.70 3.17
C ASN A 166 -1.98 11.30 2.73
N ARG A 167 -1.05 10.34 2.62
CA ARG A 167 -1.38 8.99 2.16
C ARG A 167 -0.42 7.91 2.64
N LEU A 168 -0.89 6.67 2.55
CA LEU A 168 -0.05 5.49 2.68
C LEU A 168 0.88 5.36 1.46
N LEU A 169 2.11 4.91 1.72
CA LEU A 169 3.17 4.75 0.73
C LEU A 169 3.40 3.26 0.43
N GLY A 170 3.73 2.97 -0.84
CA GLY A 170 4.05 1.61 -1.29
C GLY A 170 2.88 0.64 -1.22
N GLU A 171 1.69 1.16 -1.48
CA GLU A 171 0.41 0.45 -1.46
C GLU A 171 -0.26 0.46 -2.85
N MET A 172 -1.44 -0.17 -2.98
CA MET A 172 -2.15 -0.44 -4.25
C MET A 172 -2.37 0.76 -5.20
N ARG A 173 -2.31 1.99 -4.68
CA ARG A 173 -2.52 3.22 -5.47
C ARG A 173 -1.22 3.99 -5.72
N GLY A 174 -0.10 3.53 -5.20
CA GLY A 174 1.21 4.15 -5.33
C GLY A 174 1.92 3.72 -6.61
N ASP A 175 3.05 4.36 -6.86
CA ASP A 175 3.94 4.01 -7.96
C ASP A 175 4.72 2.72 -7.69
N ALA A 176 5.08 1.97 -8.74
CA ALA A 176 5.89 0.76 -8.60
C ALA A 176 7.28 1.07 -8.01
N SER A 177 7.90 2.19 -8.41
CA SER A 177 9.20 2.65 -7.88
C SER A 177 9.10 3.00 -6.39
N GLU A 178 7.95 3.54 -5.95
CA GLU A 178 7.69 3.79 -4.54
C GLU A 178 7.46 2.49 -3.75
N ALA A 179 6.66 1.57 -4.29
CA ALA A 179 6.41 0.28 -3.65
C ALA A 179 7.71 -0.50 -3.44
N TYR A 180 8.59 -0.51 -4.44
CA TYR A 180 9.91 -1.10 -4.35
C TYR A 180 10.76 -0.42 -3.26
N TYR A 181 10.84 0.91 -3.27
CA TYR A 181 11.64 1.65 -2.29
C TYR A 181 11.14 1.46 -0.86
N VAL A 182 9.82 1.50 -0.65
CA VAL A 182 9.19 1.20 0.64
C VAL A 182 9.54 -0.22 1.10
N ASN A 183 9.52 -1.19 0.20
CA ASN A 183 9.87 -2.57 0.53
C ASN A 183 11.34 -2.68 0.99
N LEU A 184 12.28 -2.03 0.29
CA LEU A 184 13.69 -1.98 0.70
C LEU A 184 13.87 -1.38 2.11
N LEU A 185 13.16 -0.30 2.42
CA LEU A 185 13.24 0.34 3.74
C LEU A 185 12.71 -0.58 4.84
N LEU A 186 11.61 -1.27 4.57
CA LEU A 186 11.02 -2.21 5.51
C LEU A 186 11.87 -3.46 5.71
N GLU A 187 12.49 -3.97 4.64
CA GLU A 187 13.46 -5.06 4.73
C GLU A 187 14.66 -4.65 5.59
N ALA A 188 15.22 -3.45 5.38
CA ALA A 188 16.29 -2.93 6.21
C ALA A 188 15.91 -2.86 7.70
N LEU A 189 14.63 -2.58 8.02
CA LEU A 189 14.13 -2.56 9.39
C LEU A 189 13.88 -3.96 9.98
N THR A 190 13.57 -4.96 9.15
CA THR A 190 13.03 -6.26 9.59
C THR A 190 13.97 -7.45 9.40
N HIS A 191 14.97 -7.35 8.52
CA HIS A 191 15.79 -8.48 8.06
C HIS A 191 16.46 -9.29 9.17
N ASP A 192 16.90 -8.63 10.25
CA ASP A 192 17.71 -9.24 11.30
C ASP A 192 16.92 -10.13 12.30
N SER A 193 15.60 -10.34 12.12
CA SER A 193 14.80 -11.16 13.06
C SER A 193 13.73 -12.01 12.40
N ASP A 194 13.44 -13.18 12.98
CA ASP A 194 12.34 -14.04 12.55
C ASP A 194 10.98 -13.36 12.65
N LYS A 195 10.71 -12.67 13.76
CA LYS A 195 9.47 -11.89 13.93
C LYS A 195 9.35 -10.76 12.90
N GLY A 196 10.47 -10.10 12.56
CA GLY A 196 10.49 -9.08 11.51
C GLY A 196 10.20 -9.68 10.14
N ARG A 197 10.84 -10.81 9.79
CA ARG A 197 10.58 -11.55 8.55
C ARG A 197 9.13 -12.04 8.48
N GLU A 198 8.56 -12.51 9.60
CA GLU A 198 7.16 -12.89 9.68
C GLU A 198 6.22 -11.70 9.49
N ALA A 199 6.51 -10.55 10.11
CA ALA A 199 5.75 -9.32 9.90
C ALA A 199 5.78 -8.88 8.41
N MET A 200 6.92 -8.99 7.73
CA MET A 200 7.03 -8.76 6.29
C MET A 200 6.20 -9.74 5.47
N ARG A 201 6.23 -11.04 5.80
CA ARG A 201 5.38 -12.05 5.15
C ARG A 201 3.89 -11.72 5.32
N ASN A 202 3.47 -11.33 6.52
CA ASN A 202 2.09 -10.94 6.81
C ASN A 202 1.68 -9.70 6.03
N ARG A 203 2.55 -8.67 5.97
CA ARG A 203 2.32 -7.47 5.14
C ARG A 203 2.13 -7.86 3.67
N ASN A 204 3.04 -8.68 3.11
CA ASN A 204 2.98 -9.08 1.72
C ASN A 204 1.71 -9.89 1.42
N ARG A 205 1.32 -10.78 2.34
CA ARG A 205 0.05 -11.49 2.27
C ARG A 205 -1.15 -10.53 2.30
N CYS A 206 -1.18 -9.54 3.19
CA CYS A 206 -2.25 -8.52 3.21
C CYS A 206 -2.36 -7.78 1.87
N MET A 207 -1.23 -7.44 1.27
CA MET A 207 -1.19 -6.79 -0.04
C MET A 207 -1.71 -7.70 -1.16
N GLN A 208 -1.27 -8.97 -1.18
CA GLN A 208 -1.76 -9.98 -2.13
C GLN A 208 -3.25 -10.23 -2.00
N GLU A 209 -3.78 -10.36 -0.78
CA GLU A 209 -5.21 -10.55 -0.53
C GLU A 209 -6.04 -9.34 -1.00
N ARG A 210 -5.50 -8.12 -0.92
CA ARG A 210 -6.16 -6.92 -1.46
C ARG A 210 -6.17 -6.86 -2.99
N VAL A 211 -5.08 -7.28 -3.64
CA VAL A 211 -5.04 -7.45 -5.10
C VAL A 211 -6.10 -8.46 -5.50
N LEU A 212 -6.09 -9.64 -4.86
CA LEU A 212 -7.05 -10.71 -5.12
C LEU A 212 -8.48 -10.23 -4.95
N TYR A 213 -8.80 -9.50 -3.88
CA TYR A 213 -10.13 -8.91 -3.71
C TYR A 213 -10.51 -7.96 -4.84
N THR A 214 -9.59 -7.08 -5.23
CA THR A 214 -9.84 -6.07 -6.26
C THR A 214 -10.12 -6.73 -7.61
N GLU A 215 -9.39 -7.77 -7.95
CA GLU A 215 -9.52 -8.49 -9.23
C GLU A 215 -10.71 -9.46 -9.24
N GLN A 216 -10.94 -10.17 -8.15
CA GLN A 216 -11.86 -11.32 -8.09
C GLN A 216 -13.22 -11.01 -7.45
N ALA A 217 -13.39 -9.82 -6.87
CA ALA A 217 -14.69 -9.29 -6.49
C ALA A 217 -15.14 -8.13 -7.39
N ASP A 218 -14.46 -7.91 -8.54
CA ASP A 218 -14.91 -7.02 -9.60
C ASP A 218 -16.15 -7.61 -10.28
N ARG A 219 -17.15 -6.77 -10.57
CA ARG A 219 -18.35 -7.15 -11.30
C ARG A 219 -18.01 -7.75 -12.67
N TYR A 220 -17.08 -7.16 -13.41
CA TYR A 220 -16.70 -7.66 -14.73
C TYR A 220 -16.07 -9.07 -14.62
N ALA A 221 -15.18 -9.26 -13.66
CA ALA A 221 -14.56 -10.55 -13.40
C ALA A 221 -15.59 -11.61 -12.96
N VAL A 222 -16.60 -11.23 -12.17
CA VAL A 222 -17.65 -12.13 -11.70
C VAL A 222 -18.62 -12.51 -12.83
N LEU A 223 -19.15 -11.53 -13.57
CA LEU A 223 -20.17 -11.77 -14.59
C LEU A 223 -19.64 -12.49 -15.84
N THR A 224 -18.33 -12.56 -16.00
CA THR A 224 -17.68 -13.36 -17.07
C THR A 224 -17.48 -14.82 -16.68
N LYS A 225 -17.72 -15.20 -15.42
CA LYS A 225 -17.66 -16.59 -14.96
C LYS A 225 -19.03 -17.27 -15.08
N GLU A 226 -19.01 -18.55 -15.44
CA GLU A 226 -20.23 -19.37 -15.49
C GLU A 226 -20.84 -19.57 -14.09
N ARG A 227 -19.98 -19.66 -13.07
CA ARG A 227 -20.38 -19.82 -11.67
C ARG A 227 -19.74 -18.75 -10.78
N TYR A 228 -20.50 -18.24 -9.82
CA TYR A 228 -20.02 -17.34 -8.78
C TYR A 228 -20.57 -17.73 -7.40
N TYR A 229 -19.92 -17.22 -6.35
CA TYR A 229 -20.23 -17.57 -4.95
C TYR A 229 -20.73 -16.37 -4.17
N PHE A 230 -21.59 -16.65 -3.18
CA PHE A 230 -22.09 -15.67 -2.24
C PHE A 230 -21.34 -15.75 -0.91
N VAL A 231 -20.85 -14.61 -0.46
CA VAL A 231 -20.12 -14.46 0.81
C VAL A 231 -20.88 -13.47 1.69
N ASP A 232 -21.07 -13.78 2.96
CA ASP A 232 -21.67 -12.83 3.91
C ASP A 232 -20.93 -11.48 3.85
N ARG A 233 -21.71 -10.40 3.72
CA ARG A 233 -21.14 -9.08 3.48
C ARG A 233 -20.46 -8.51 4.71
N LEU A 234 -20.96 -8.79 5.92
CA LEU A 234 -20.32 -8.27 7.14
C LEU A 234 -18.94 -8.89 7.32
N TRP A 235 -18.83 -10.20 7.09
CA TRP A 235 -17.55 -10.90 7.08
C TRP A 235 -16.63 -10.34 6.00
N MET A 236 -17.11 -10.22 4.76
CA MET A 236 -16.28 -9.75 3.63
C MET A 236 -15.79 -8.31 3.83
N CYS A 237 -16.65 -7.42 4.34
CA CYS A 237 -16.26 -6.04 4.66
C CYS A 237 -15.27 -5.98 5.82
N SER A 238 -15.49 -6.75 6.89
CA SER A 238 -14.57 -6.84 8.02
C SER A 238 -13.20 -7.35 7.56
N TRP A 239 -13.18 -8.43 6.79
CA TRP A 239 -11.98 -9.00 6.18
C TRP A 239 -11.21 -7.93 5.38
N PHE A 240 -11.86 -7.26 4.43
CA PHE A 240 -11.21 -6.23 3.61
C PHE A 240 -10.69 -5.04 4.43
N LEU A 241 -11.47 -4.55 5.41
CA LEU A 241 -11.06 -3.44 6.27
C LEU A 241 -9.83 -3.81 7.12
N ARG A 242 -9.75 -5.04 7.62
CA ARG A 242 -8.55 -5.52 8.33
C ARG A 242 -7.33 -5.53 7.42
N LEU A 243 -7.47 -5.97 6.16
CA LEU A 243 -6.37 -5.92 5.20
C LEU A 243 -5.91 -4.48 4.92
N CYS A 244 -6.84 -3.52 4.84
CA CYS A 244 -6.52 -2.08 4.74
C CYS A 244 -5.77 -1.56 5.98
N ASP A 245 -6.07 -2.09 7.16
CA ASP A 245 -5.33 -1.82 8.40
C ASP A 245 -4.01 -2.59 8.52
N GLY A 246 -3.65 -3.40 7.51
CA GLY A 246 -2.44 -4.23 7.49
C GLY A 246 -2.52 -5.46 8.40
N LYS A 247 -3.74 -5.88 8.79
CA LYS A 247 -4.01 -7.06 9.60
C LYS A 247 -4.62 -8.16 8.73
N LEU A 248 -4.22 -9.41 8.97
CA LEU A 248 -4.82 -10.56 8.30
C LEU A 248 -6.29 -10.73 8.72
N GLY A 249 -7.06 -11.40 7.85
CA GLY A 249 -8.43 -11.79 8.14
C GLY A 249 -8.58 -12.71 9.35
N GLU A 250 -9.79 -12.77 9.88
CA GLU A 250 -10.18 -13.78 10.89
C GLU A 250 -11.21 -14.71 10.26
N GLY A 251 -10.98 -16.00 10.40
CA GLY A 251 -11.93 -17.04 10.00
C GLY A 251 -12.80 -17.51 11.17
N PRO A 252 -13.81 -18.34 10.89
CA PRO A 252 -14.22 -18.78 9.56
C PRO A 252 -15.07 -17.75 8.79
N VAL A 253 -15.20 -17.94 7.47
CA VAL A 253 -16.20 -17.23 6.66
C VAL A 253 -17.58 -17.57 7.20
N ALA A 254 -18.32 -16.57 7.68
CA ALA A 254 -19.58 -16.76 8.40
C ALA A 254 -20.80 -16.58 7.48
N ASN A 255 -21.15 -17.61 6.72
CA ASN A 255 -22.27 -17.61 5.77
C ASN A 255 -23.63 -18.00 6.39
N ASP A 256 -23.69 -18.33 7.68
CA ASP A 256 -24.93 -18.70 8.40
C ASP A 256 -26.05 -17.64 8.25
N SER A 257 -25.68 -16.37 8.08
CA SER A 257 -26.61 -15.24 7.94
C SER A 257 -27.35 -15.23 6.59
N LEU A 258 -26.86 -15.98 5.60
CA LEU A 258 -27.44 -16.07 4.26
C LEU A 258 -28.46 -17.19 4.13
N GLU A 259 -28.51 -18.11 5.10
CA GLU A 259 -29.46 -19.21 5.10
C GLU A 259 -30.91 -18.71 5.23
N ASP A 260 -31.82 -19.36 4.52
CA ASP A 260 -33.25 -19.13 4.65
C ASP A 260 -33.74 -19.65 6.02
N PRO A 261 -34.26 -18.78 6.91
CA PRO A 261 -34.79 -19.21 8.20
C PRO A 261 -35.97 -20.19 8.09
N GLU A 262 -36.71 -20.14 6.99
CA GLU A 262 -37.88 -20.99 6.76
C GLU A 262 -37.51 -22.29 6.04
N ASN A 263 -36.38 -22.33 5.32
CA ASN A 263 -35.92 -23.47 4.54
C ASN A 263 -34.41 -23.74 4.76
N PRO A 264 -34.02 -24.42 5.86
CA PRO A 264 -32.63 -24.74 6.14
C PRO A 264 -31.94 -25.44 4.95
N GLY A 265 -30.70 -25.05 4.69
CA GLY A 265 -29.89 -25.50 3.56
C GLY A 265 -30.06 -24.68 2.28
N LYS A 266 -31.06 -23.79 2.19
CA LYS A 266 -31.26 -22.90 1.04
C LYS A 266 -30.78 -21.47 1.31
N LEU A 267 -30.42 -20.76 0.24
CA LEU A 267 -30.13 -19.34 0.32
C LEU A 267 -31.44 -18.57 0.56
N ASN A 268 -31.42 -17.56 1.43
CA ASN A 268 -32.58 -16.71 1.63
C ASN A 268 -32.89 -15.90 0.34
N PRO A 269 -34.08 -16.04 -0.29
CA PRO A 269 -34.45 -15.32 -1.51
C PRO A 269 -34.54 -13.80 -1.35
N HIS A 270 -34.65 -13.31 -0.11
CA HIS A 270 -34.66 -11.89 0.24
C HIS A 270 -33.27 -11.30 0.46
N SER A 271 -32.21 -12.11 0.41
CA SER A 271 -30.83 -11.63 0.46
C SER A 271 -30.57 -10.63 -0.67
N ARG A 272 -29.69 -9.63 -0.47
CA ARG A 272 -29.40 -8.65 -1.53
C ARG A 272 -27.92 -8.33 -1.70
N PRO A 273 -27.45 -8.11 -2.95
CA PRO A 273 -26.11 -7.65 -3.23
C PRO A 273 -26.06 -6.14 -2.93
N ARG A 274 -25.64 -5.79 -1.71
CA ARG A 274 -25.59 -4.46 -1.05
C ARG A 274 -26.58 -4.37 0.11
N GLY A 275 -26.00 -4.17 1.29
CA GLY A 275 -26.71 -4.08 2.56
C GLY A 275 -25.76 -4.20 3.73
N SER A 276 -25.67 -3.18 4.59
CA SER A 276 -24.96 -3.30 5.88
C SER A 276 -25.89 -3.92 6.94
N PHE A 277 -26.59 -4.98 6.56
CA PHE A 277 -27.61 -5.65 7.36
C PHE A 277 -27.47 -7.17 7.22
N LYS A 278 -28.08 -7.89 8.16
CA LYS A 278 -28.09 -9.36 8.18
C LYS A 278 -28.80 -9.93 6.95
N GLY A 279 -28.13 -10.77 6.16
CA GLY A 279 -28.63 -11.28 4.87
C GLY A 279 -28.14 -10.50 3.65
N GLY A 280 -27.28 -9.49 3.82
CA GLY A 280 -26.53 -8.90 2.71
C GLY A 280 -25.35 -9.77 2.31
N PHE A 281 -25.07 -9.88 1.01
CA PHE A 281 -23.91 -10.64 0.51
C PHE A 281 -23.02 -9.84 -0.43
N SER A 282 -21.79 -10.33 -0.58
CA SER A 282 -20.85 -10.00 -1.65
C SER A 282 -20.80 -11.16 -2.64
N ILE A 283 -20.50 -10.85 -3.90
CA ILE A 283 -20.33 -11.85 -4.96
C ILE A 283 -18.85 -11.91 -5.32
N VAL A 284 -18.33 -13.13 -5.43
CA VAL A 284 -16.93 -13.40 -5.74
C VAL A 284 -16.81 -14.49 -6.79
N THR A 285 -15.69 -14.49 -7.52
CA THR A 285 -15.33 -15.58 -8.43
C THR A 285 -14.98 -16.87 -7.66
N PRO A 286 -14.98 -18.04 -8.32
CA PRO A 286 -14.51 -19.29 -7.75
C PRO A 286 -13.09 -19.20 -7.17
N GLU A 287 -12.19 -18.47 -7.84
CA GLU A 287 -10.79 -18.35 -7.42
C GLU A 287 -10.65 -17.67 -6.05
N LEU A 288 -11.41 -16.61 -5.80
CA LEU A 288 -11.42 -15.97 -4.49
C LEU A 288 -12.15 -16.82 -3.45
N TRP A 289 -13.26 -17.46 -3.81
CA TRP A 289 -13.95 -18.38 -2.90
C TRP A 289 -13.04 -19.50 -2.39
N ASP A 290 -12.37 -20.21 -3.29
CA ASP A 290 -11.48 -21.32 -2.96
C ASP A 290 -10.34 -20.86 -2.06
N TYR A 291 -9.77 -19.69 -2.34
CA TYR A 291 -8.77 -19.06 -1.49
C TYR A 291 -9.31 -18.81 -0.08
N LEU A 292 -10.49 -18.20 0.05
CA LEU A 292 -11.08 -17.83 1.33
C LEU A 292 -11.37 -19.08 2.17
N ILE A 293 -11.97 -20.13 1.59
CA ILE A 293 -12.31 -21.34 2.33
C ILE A 293 -11.07 -22.12 2.73
N LYS A 294 -10.09 -22.26 1.83
CA LYS A 294 -8.82 -22.92 2.16
C LYS A 294 -8.06 -22.20 3.28
N THR A 295 -8.14 -20.88 3.32
CA THR A 295 -7.33 -20.05 4.22
C THR A 295 -8.02 -19.79 5.57
N TYR A 296 -9.32 -19.54 5.56
CA TYR A 296 -10.08 -19.11 6.72
C TYR A 296 -11.09 -20.15 7.21
N GLY A 297 -11.46 -21.14 6.38
CA GLY A 297 -12.53 -22.11 6.67
C GLY A 297 -13.92 -21.51 6.45
N LEU A 298 -14.93 -22.39 6.48
CA LEU A 298 -16.35 -22.03 6.30
C LEU A 298 -17.15 -22.36 7.55
N LYS A 299 -18.08 -21.47 7.89
CA LYS A 299 -19.19 -21.71 8.81
C LYS A 299 -20.49 -21.35 8.11
N GLY A 300 -21.42 -22.30 8.05
CA GLY A 300 -22.67 -22.19 7.29
C GLY A 300 -22.59 -22.84 5.92
N GLY A 301 -23.54 -22.49 5.05
CA GLY A 301 -23.66 -23.06 3.71
C GLY A 301 -22.74 -22.44 2.66
N THR A 302 -22.40 -23.25 1.65
CA THR A 302 -21.88 -22.77 0.37
C THR A 302 -23.07 -22.43 -0.51
N TYR A 303 -23.16 -21.17 -0.96
CA TYR A 303 -24.23 -20.71 -1.85
C TYR A 303 -23.63 -20.14 -3.13
N THR A 304 -24.21 -20.52 -4.26
CA THR A 304 -23.70 -20.27 -5.61
C THR A 304 -24.79 -19.77 -6.54
N SER A 305 -24.38 -19.30 -7.72
CA SER A 305 -25.29 -18.96 -8.82
C SER A 305 -26.28 -20.09 -9.20
N ASP A 306 -25.94 -21.35 -8.94
CA ASP A 306 -26.78 -22.49 -9.32
C ASP A 306 -27.93 -22.72 -8.31
N ASP A 307 -27.78 -22.21 -7.10
CA ASP A 307 -28.76 -22.36 -6.01
C ASP A 307 -29.95 -21.41 -6.17
N ILE A 308 -29.84 -20.43 -7.08
CA ILE A 308 -30.83 -19.35 -7.25
C ILE A 308 -31.67 -19.51 -8.52
N ASN A 309 -31.90 -20.74 -8.98
CA ASN A 309 -32.66 -21.02 -10.21
C ASN A 309 -34.19 -21.01 -10.03
N GLY A 310 -34.69 -21.15 -8.81
CA GLY A 310 -36.13 -21.17 -8.51
C GLY A 310 -36.87 -19.85 -8.82
N PRO A 311 -38.20 -19.88 -9.03
CA PRO A 311 -39.01 -18.68 -9.27
C PRO A 311 -38.93 -17.66 -8.12
N GLU A 312 -38.77 -18.11 -6.88
CA GLU A 312 -38.63 -17.30 -5.67
C GLU A 312 -37.41 -16.36 -5.71
N TYR A 313 -36.37 -16.73 -6.46
CA TYR A 313 -35.13 -15.96 -6.60
C TYR A 313 -35.14 -14.95 -7.75
N LYS A 314 -36.25 -14.76 -8.46
CA LYS A 314 -36.30 -13.81 -9.60
C LYS A 314 -35.80 -12.42 -9.21
N GLY A 315 -36.33 -11.86 -8.12
CA GLY A 315 -35.91 -10.53 -7.65
C GLY A 315 -34.46 -10.48 -7.15
N LEU A 316 -33.91 -11.60 -6.68
CA LEU A 316 -32.49 -11.70 -6.33
C LEU A 316 -31.61 -11.67 -7.59
N ARG A 317 -31.95 -12.44 -8.63
CA ARG A 317 -31.23 -12.45 -9.91
C ARG A 317 -31.23 -11.07 -10.56
N ASP A 318 -32.37 -10.39 -10.57
CA ASP A 318 -32.49 -9.02 -11.10
C ASP A 318 -31.55 -8.06 -10.33
N ALA A 319 -31.53 -8.14 -9.00
CA ALA A 319 -30.63 -7.33 -8.18
C ALA A 319 -29.13 -7.63 -8.40
N ILE A 320 -28.77 -8.87 -8.75
CA ILE A 320 -27.37 -9.25 -9.07
C ILE A 320 -26.94 -8.62 -10.40
N VAL A 321 -27.80 -8.61 -11.42
CA VAL A 321 -27.49 -7.98 -12.72
C VAL A 321 -27.21 -6.49 -12.55
N GLU A 322 -27.97 -5.82 -11.68
CA GLU A 322 -27.86 -4.37 -11.42
C GLU A 322 -26.75 -4.01 -10.41
N TRP A 323 -26.15 -5.00 -9.74
CA TRP A 323 -25.15 -4.76 -8.71
C TRP A 323 -23.94 -4.01 -9.27
N ARG A 324 -23.62 -2.86 -8.67
CA ARG A 324 -22.51 -1.95 -9.04
C ARG A 324 -22.64 -1.19 -10.36
N LEU A 325 -23.84 -1.12 -10.96
CA LEU A 325 -24.11 -0.14 -12.03
C LEU A 325 -24.40 1.28 -11.52
N ASN A 326 -24.61 1.43 -10.20
CA ASN A 326 -24.75 2.70 -9.48
C ASN A 326 -23.61 2.96 -8.52
#